data_AF-A0A8J3N6V0-F1
#
_entry.id   AF-A0A8J3N6V0-F1
#
_cell.length_a   1.000
_cell.length_b   1.000
_cell.length_c   1.000
_cell.angle_alpha   90.00
_cell.angle_beta   90.00
_cell.angle_gamma   90.00
#
_symmetry.space_group_name_H-M   'P 1'
#
loop_
_entity.id
_entity.type
_entity.pdbx_description
1 polymer ?
#
loop_
_entity_poly.entity_id
_entity_poly.type
_entity_poly.pdbx_seq_one_letter_code
_entity_poly.pdbx_strand_id
1 'polypeptide(L)'
;MAQISTPTSQHNTPTAPTLPLPAMRLDTQMGSQHLAMIIPSDEGELQASAMENWFQACSSDEPFCLELVGTRREQGFVLRTSSQAQLTLLCKQFEAQYPQAEITRIAPSADPLLLRPGEHALIGEFTLAKAAWMPIKTFPAKALTEAGGDPLANLLAAMETVGAGERIISQLALVRAPDDWIAPALRKAVEHPLQQERDRFAASLKGGDGADLARGWRIFFGFFGVLAALWGYRWYREGAFLPLALLVVVAALAIIGGSSGGSSRGDPRSTICSSSRRSSCALHFICTCGSSS
;
A
#
# COMPACT_ATOMS: atom_id res chain seq x y z
N MET A 1 -26.47 -44.44 -8.04
CA MET A 1 -26.50 -43.29 -7.09
C MET A 1 -25.09 -43.15 -6.53
N ALA A 2 -24.32 -42.17 -7.02
CA ALA A 2 -22.95 -41.95 -6.59
C ALA A 2 -22.94 -40.91 -5.45
N GLN A 3 -22.42 -41.30 -4.28
CA GLN A 3 -22.23 -40.41 -3.14
C GLN A 3 -20.99 -39.54 -3.38
N ILE A 4 -21.20 -38.22 -3.40
CA ILE A 4 -20.14 -37.22 -3.46
C ILE A 4 -19.77 -36.89 -2.01
N SER A 5 -18.58 -37.31 -1.58
CA SER A 5 -18.02 -36.98 -0.26
C SER A 5 -17.41 -35.58 -0.31
N THR A 6 -18.00 -34.65 0.44
CA THR A 6 -17.49 -33.29 0.61
C THR A 6 -16.26 -33.32 1.53
N PRO A 7 -15.11 -32.73 1.15
CA PRO A 7 -13.94 -32.68 2.00
C PRO A 7 -14.17 -31.73 3.18
N THR A 8 -14.06 -32.25 4.39
CA THR A 8 -14.09 -31.50 5.64
C THR A 8 -12.86 -30.59 5.71
N SER A 9 -13.06 -29.29 5.49
CA SER A 9 -12.02 -28.28 5.70
C SER A 9 -11.74 -28.17 7.20
N GLN A 10 -10.57 -28.64 7.63
CA GLN A 10 -10.07 -28.42 8.99
C GLN A 10 -9.78 -26.92 9.15
N HIS A 11 -10.65 -26.25 9.89
CA HIS A 11 -10.50 -24.85 10.25
C HIS A 11 -9.42 -24.74 11.33
N ASN A 12 -8.17 -24.55 10.92
CA ASN A 12 -7.08 -24.18 11.83
C ASN A 12 -7.38 -22.79 12.38
N THR A 13 -7.94 -22.72 13.59
CA THR A 13 -8.05 -21.45 14.32
C THR A 13 -6.63 -20.95 14.56
N PRO A 14 -6.24 -19.77 14.06
CA PRO A 14 -4.90 -19.25 14.30
C PRO A 14 -4.76 -18.95 15.80
N THR A 15 -4.08 -19.83 16.53
CA THR A 15 -3.67 -19.58 17.91
C THR A 15 -2.67 -18.43 17.87
N ALA A 16 -3.10 -17.23 18.27
CA ALA A 16 -2.22 -16.08 18.35
C ALA A 16 -1.02 -16.45 19.25
N PRO A 17 0.22 -16.24 18.79
CA PRO A 17 1.40 -16.54 19.60
C PRO A 17 1.35 -15.71 20.88
N THR A 18 1.04 -16.35 22.00
CA THR A 18 1.13 -15.72 23.32
C THR A 18 2.61 -15.72 23.71
N LEU A 19 3.29 -14.60 23.51
CA LEU A 19 4.62 -14.40 24.08
C LEU A 19 4.43 -14.25 25.60
N PRO A 20 4.93 -15.20 26.43
CA PRO A 20 4.89 -15.03 27.87
C PRO A 20 5.75 -13.81 28.19
N LEU A 21 5.11 -12.73 28.65
CA LEU A 21 5.82 -11.56 29.14
C LEU A 21 6.77 -12.05 30.26
N PRO A 22 8.08 -11.71 30.21
CA PRO A 22 8.97 -12.02 31.32
C PRO A 22 8.32 -11.48 32.59
N ALA A 23 8.35 -12.26 33.68
CA ALA A 23 7.81 -11.88 34.97
C ALA A 23 8.50 -10.59 35.46
N MET A 24 8.02 -9.45 34.98
CA MET A 24 8.49 -8.12 35.32
C MET A 24 8.16 -7.93 36.79
N ARG A 25 9.18 -7.62 37.58
CA ARG A 25 8.98 -7.28 38.99
C ARG A 25 8.06 -6.07 39.06
N LEU A 26 6.90 -6.26 39.71
CA LEU A 26 5.86 -5.25 39.94
C LEU A 26 6.26 -4.17 40.95
N ASP A 27 7.50 -4.19 41.44
CA ASP A 27 7.98 -3.28 42.46
C ASP A 27 8.22 -1.90 41.84
N THR A 28 7.15 -1.11 41.84
CA THR A 28 7.05 0.29 41.38
C THR A 28 6.98 0.46 39.86
N GLN A 29 5.88 0.02 39.25
CA GLN A 29 5.52 0.52 37.92
C GLN A 29 5.09 1.99 38.05
N MET A 30 6.04 2.91 37.84
CA MET A 30 5.71 4.30 37.52
C MET A 30 5.50 4.39 36.02
N GLY A 31 4.42 5.05 35.59
CA GLY A 31 4.25 5.42 34.19
C GLY A 31 5.33 6.42 33.75
N SER A 32 5.33 6.74 32.45
CA SER A 32 6.28 7.70 31.89
C SER A 32 6.12 9.08 32.52
N GLN A 33 7.25 9.75 32.76
CA GLN A 33 7.28 11.09 33.31
C GLN A 33 7.07 12.19 32.26
N HIS A 34 7.15 11.85 30.98
CA HIS A 34 7.19 12.81 29.89
C HIS A 34 6.07 12.53 28.89
N LEU A 35 4.87 12.93 29.29
CA LEU A 35 3.63 12.72 28.55
C LEU A 35 2.82 14.01 28.43
N ALA A 36 2.23 14.22 27.26
CA ALA A 36 1.24 15.25 27.02
C ALA A 36 0.07 14.68 26.21
N MET A 37 -1.15 15.04 26.60
CA MET A 37 -2.37 14.85 25.82
C MET A 37 -2.50 16.01 24.84
N ILE A 38 -2.78 15.71 23.59
CA ILE A 38 -3.12 16.65 22.54
C ILE A 38 -4.63 16.59 22.33
N ILE A 39 -5.30 17.70 22.56
CA ILE A 39 -6.73 17.85 22.42
C ILE A 39 -6.97 18.67 21.14
N PRO A 40 -7.46 18.04 20.05
CA PRO A 40 -7.77 18.77 18.82
C PRO A 40 -8.98 19.68 19.03
N SER A 41 -9.03 20.81 18.32
CA SER A 41 -10.22 21.68 18.29
C SER A 41 -11.31 21.10 17.39
N ASP A 42 -12.58 21.27 17.77
CA ASP A 42 -13.75 20.81 16.99
C ASP A 42 -13.90 21.49 15.62
N GLU A 43 -13.32 22.69 15.42
CA GLU A 43 -13.49 23.52 14.23
C GLU A 43 -12.29 23.46 13.25
N GLY A 44 -11.39 22.50 13.42
CA GLY A 44 -10.18 22.40 12.59
C GLY A 44 -10.47 21.90 11.19
N GLU A 45 -10.14 22.68 10.15
CA GLU A 45 -9.89 22.10 8.83
C GLU A 45 -8.81 21.01 8.96
N LEU A 46 -8.98 19.90 8.23
CA LEU A 46 -7.98 18.83 8.17
C LEU A 46 -6.70 19.36 7.48
N GLN A 47 -5.79 19.92 8.29
CA GLN A 47 -4.52 20.46 7.81
C GLN A 47 -3.45 19.37 7.74
N ALA A 48 -3.63 18.41 6.82
CA ALA A 48 -2.63 17.36 6.59
C ALA A 48 -1.24 17.94 6.29
N SER A 49 -1.17 19.09 5.61
CA SER A 49 0.07 19.83 5.34
C SER A 49 0.74 20.36 6.61
N ALA A 50 -0.03 20.79 7.61
CA ALA A 50 0.50 21.22 8.89
C ALA A 50 1.18 20.05 9.62
N MET A 51 0.61 18.85 9.56
CA MET A 51 1.19 17.66 10.18
C MET A 51 2.48 17.25 9.47
N GLU A 52 2.49 17.30 8.14
CA GLU A 52 3.68 17.04 7.35
C GLU A 52 4.80 18.03 7.67
N ASN A 53 4.48 19.33 7.75
CA ASN A 53 5.44 20.36 8.16
C ASN A 53 5.95 20.13 9.58
N TRP A 54 5.08 19.75 10.51
CA TRP A 54 5.48 19.42 11.87
C TRP A 54 6.46 18.25 11.91
N PHE A 55 6.18 17.15 11.19
CA PHE A 55 7.10 16.01 11.09
C PHE A 55 8.44 16.39 10.45
N GLN A 56 8.44 17.29 9.46
CA GLN A 56 9.68 17.81 8.86
C GLN A 56 10.47 18.71 9.81
N ALA A 57 9.78 19.46 10.69
CA ALA A 57 10.39 20.37 11.66
C ALA A 57 10.86 19.68 12.94
N CYS A 58 10.31 18.51 13.28
CA CYS A 58 10.70 17.71 14.43
C CYS A 58 12.11 17.14 14.23
N SER A 59 13.13 17.86 14.68
CA SER A 59 14.55 17.51 14.51
C SER A 59 15.17 16.81 15.72
N SER A 60 14.37 16.14 16.55
CA SER A 60 14.91 15.46 17.73
C SER A 60 15.62 14.16 17.34
N ASP A 61 16.88 14.03 17.76
CA ASP A 61 17.65 12.78 17.59
C ASP A 61 17.23 11.71 18.61
N GLU A 62 16.53 12.10 19.68
CA GLU A 62 15.94 11.20 20.67
C GLU A 62 14.65 10.55 20.12
N PRO A 63 14.37 9.27 20.43
CA PRO A 63 13.12 8.65 20.04
C PRO A 63 11.93 9.23 20.81
N PHE A 64 10.79 9.39 20.14
CA PHE A 64 9.52 9.80 20.73
C PHE A 64 8.38 8.98 20.12
N CYS A 65 7.19 9.02 20.74
CA CYS A 65 6.03 8.28 20.26
C CYS A 65 4.80 9.17 20.16
N LEU A 66 4.00 8.92 19.13
CA LEU A 66 2.63 9.41 19.02
C LEU A 66 1.68 8.25 19.27
N GLU A 67 0.76 8.41 20.21
CA GLU A 67 -0.15 7.37 20.65
C GLU A 67 -1.59 7.78 20.37
N LEU A 68 -2.36 6.87 19.80
CA LEU A 68 -3.81 6.95 19.82
C LEU A 68 -4.31 6.06 20.95
N VAL A 69 -5.02 6.65 21.89
CA VAL A 69 -5.54 6.00 23.09
C VAL A 69 -7.06 5.98 22.99
N GLY A 70 -7.65 4.80 23.08
CA GLY A 70 -9.08 4.60 23.12
C GLY A 70 -9.49 3.90 24.41
N THR A 71 -10.39 4.52 25.16
CA THR A 71 -11.08 3.93 26.31
C THR A 71 -12.58 4.01 26.07
N ARG A 72 -13.37 3.38 26.95
CA ARG A 72 -14.84 3.52 26.91
C ARG A 72 -15.33 4.98 26.99
N ARG A 73 -14.59 5.86 27.65
CA ARG A 73 -15.05 7.23 27.95
C ARG A 73 -14.48 8.27 27.01
N GLU A 74 -13.26 8.04 26.56
CA GLU A 74 -12.46 9.04 25.87
C GLU A 74 -11.54 8.39 24.85
N GLN A 75 -11.36 9.10 23.74
CA GLN A 75 -10.32 8.86 22.75
C GLN A 75 -9.41 10.08 22.76
N GLY A 76 -8.10 9.85 22.65
CA GLY A 76 -7.13 10.93 22.77
C GLY A 76 -5.82 10.64 22.07
N PHE A 77 -5.11 11.71 21.73
CA PHE A 77 -3.78 11.64 21.16
C PHE A 77 -2.75 11.96 22.24
N VAL A 78 -1.80 11.06 22.47
CA VAL A 78 -0.76 11.24 23.50
C VAL A 78 0.60 11.35 22.82
N LEU A 79 1.36 12.36 23.21
CA LEU A 79 2.77 12.51 22.88
C LEU A 79 3.61 11.98 24.05
N ARG A 80 4.49 11.01 23.76
CA ARG A 80 5.45 10.45 24.70
C ARG A 80 6.88 10.73 24.25
N THR A 81 7.73 11.15 25.18
CA THR A 81 9.14 11.46 24.91
C THR A 81 10.07 10.76 25.89
N SER A 82 11.36 10.66 25.53
CA SER A 82 12.39 10.12 26.42
C SER A 82 12.84 11.11 27.49
N SER A 83 12.67 12.41 27.25
CA SER A 83 13.11 13.47 28.17
C SER A 83 12.12 14.63 28.27
N GLN A 84 12.19 15.36 29.39
CA GLN A 84 11.39 16.56 29.63
C GLN A 84 11.73 17.70 28.66
N ALA A 85 13.00 17.82 28.27
CA ALA A 85 13.46 18.82 27.32
C ALA A 85 12.85 18.54 25.94
N GLN A 86 12.88 17.28 25.49
CA GLN A 86 12.24 16.85 24.25
C GLN A 86 10.73 17.10 24.27
N LEU A 87 10.03 16.75 25.36
CA LEU A 87 8.58 17.03 25.49
C LEU A 87 8.29 18.52 25.28
N THR A 88 9.04 19.37 25.98
CA THR A 88 8.85 20.82 25.93
C THR A 88 9.11 21.37 24.52
N LEU A 89 10.12 20.85 23.82
CA LEU A 89 10.41 21.24 22.45
C LEU A 89 9.29 20.82 21.49
N LEU A 90 8.89 19.54 21.52
CA LEU A 90 7.88 18.99 20.62
C LEU A 90 6.51 19.64 20.85
N CYS A 91 6.10 19.89 22.11
CA CYS A 91 4.88 20.63 22.42
C CYS A 91 4.90 22.04 21.79
N LYS A 92 6.00 22.79 21.95
CA LYS A 92 6.13 24.14 21.35
C LYS A 92 6.08 24.12 19.82
N GLN A 93 6.72 23.13 19.20
CA GLN A 93 6.67 22.96 17.75
C GLN A 93 5.26 22.61 17.28
N PHE A 94 4.54 21.78 18.06
CA PHE A 94 3.17 21.42 17.78
C PHE A 94 2.23 22.63 17.90
N GLU A 95 2.28 23.37 19.00
CA GLU A 95 1.51 24.60 19.22
C GLU A 95 1.78 25.67 18.14
N ALA A 96 3.02 25.80 17.68
CA ALA A 96 3.36 26.72 16.60
C ALA A 96 2.68 26.36 15.27
N GLN A 97 2.49 25.07 15.02
CA GLN A 97 1.89 24.55 13.79
C GLN A 97 0.37 24.36 13.90
N TYR A 98 -0.14 24.19 15.13
CA TYR A 98 -1.55 24.02 15.49
C TYR A 98 -1.92 24.92 16.69
N PRO A 99 -2.03 26.25 16.52
CA PRO A 99 -2.33 27.16 17.62
C PRO A 99 -3.68 26.89 18.31
N GLN A 100 -4.60 26.21 17.61
CA GLN A 100 -5.91 25.85 18.11
C GLN A 100 -5.94 24.55 18.93
N ALA A 101 -4.87 23.75 18.90
CA ALA A 101 -4.81 22.53 19.70
C ALA A 101 -4.44 22.86 21.15
N GLU A 102 -5.15 22.27 22.09
CA GLU A 102 -4.78 22.35 23.51
C GLU A 102 -3.83 21.20 23.85
N ILE A 103 -2.79 21.50 24.63
CA ILE A 103 -1.83 20.50 25.08
C ILE A 103 -1.79 20.47 26.61
N THR A 104 -2.15 19.33 27.20
CA THR A 104 -2.19 19.15 28.65
C THR A 104 -1.17 18.09 29.08
N ARG A 105 -0.35 18.37 30.10
CA ARG A 105 0.58 17.36 30.65
C ARG A 105 -0.19 16.25 31.35
N ILE A 106 0.25 15.01 31.15
CA ILE A 106 -0.33 13.83 31.82
C ILE A 106 0.56 13.44 33.00
N ALA A 107 -0.05 13.21 34.16
CA ALA A 107 0.67 12.71 35.33
C ALA A 107 1.16 11.26 35.09
N PRO A 108 2.31 10.84 35.64
CA PRO A 108 2.82 9.47 35.43
C PRO A 108 1.84 8.38 35.89
N SER A 109 1.03 8.64 36.90
CA SER A 109 -0.02 7.72 37.39
C SER A 109 -1.21 7.58 36.44
N ALA A 110 -1.36 8.50 35.50
CA ALA A 110 -2.38 8.51 34.47
C ALA A 110 -1.85 8.04 33.10
N ASP A 111 -0.65 7.48 33.04
CA ASP A 111 -0.09 6.90 31.82
C ASP A 111 -0.96 5.75 31.29
N PRO A 112 -1.50 5.82 30.05
CA PRO A 112 -2.29 4.75 29.46
C PRO A 112 -1.54 3.41 29.35
N LEU A 113 -0.21 3.43 29.21
CA LEU A 113 0.60 2.20 29.14
C LEU A 113 0.90 1.59 30.52
N LEU A 114 0.52 2.25 31.61
CA LEU A 114 0.68 1.70 32.95
C LEU A 114 -0.29 0.54 33.16
N LEU A 115 0.24 -0.69 33.17
CA LEU A 115 -0.55 -1.88 33.50
C LEU A 115 -0.86 -1.89 35.00
N ARG A 116 -2.13 -2.00 35.36
CA ARG A 116 -2.57 -2.04 36.76
C ARG A 116 -2.65 -3.48 37.26
N PRO A 117 -2.59 -3.71 38.59
CA PRO A 117 -2.78 -5.05 39.14
C PRO A 117 -4.08 -5.68 38.64
N GLY A 118 -4.00 -6.90 38.09
CA GLY A 118 -5.13 -7.65 37.55
C GLY A 118 -5.50 -7.32 36.09
N GLU A 119 -4.82 -6.36 35.46
CA GLU A 119 -4.93 -6.11 34.02
C GLU A 119 -4.00 -7.03 33.23
N HIS A 120 -4.43 -7.40 32.04
CA HIS A 120 -3.62 -8.15 31.07
C HIS A 120 -3.39 -7.30 29.83
N ALA A 121 -2.25 -7.46 29.17
CA ALA A 121 -1.93 -6.78 27.92
C ALA A 121 -1.70 -7.79 26.78
N LEU A 122 -2.29 -7.52 25.62
CA LEU A 122 -2.04 -8.15 24.34
C LEU A 122 -1.27 -7.17 23.48
N ILE A 123 -0.06 -7.55 23.07
CA ILE A 123 0.83 -6.68 22.30
C ILE A 123 1.00 -7.25 20.89
N GLY A 124 0.77 -6.43 19.87
CA GLY A 124 1.04 -6.71 18.47
C GLY A 124 2.03 -5.72 17.90
N GLU A 125 2.76 -6.13 16.86
CA GLU A 125 3.61 -5.24 16.07
C GLU A 125 3.16 -5.29 14.61
N PHE A 126 3.01 -4.13 13.98
CA PHE A 126 2.77 -4.03 12.55
C PHE A 126 4.08 -3.80 11.81
N THR A 127 4.21 -4.48 10.68
CA THR A 127 5.33 -4.28 9.75
C THR A 127 4.83 -3.61 8.48
N LEU A 128 5.72 -2.86 7.83
CA LEU A 128 5.40 -2.24 6.55
C LEU A 128 5.09 -3.33 5.50
N ALA A 129 3.87 -3.26 4.95
CA ALA A 129 3.44 -4.11 3.85
C ALA A 129 4.30 -3.90 2.58
N LYS A 130 4.85 -2.69 2.40
CA LYS A 130 5.75 -2.31 1.32
C LYS A 130 7.16 -2.05 1.84
N ALA A 131 8.11 -1.89 0.93
CA ALA A 131 9.48 -1.58 1.31
C ALA A 131 9.59 -0.18 1.92
N ALA A 132 10.43 -0.05 2.96
CA ALA A 132 10.58 1.16 3.78
C ALA A 132 11.07 2.42 3.04
N TRP A 133 11.57 2.27 1.81
CA TRP A 133 12.08 3.38 1.01
C TRP A 133 11.02 4.06 0.14
N MET A 134 9.81 3.51 0.09
CA MET A 134 8.72 4.21 -0.58
C MET A 134 8.28 5.37 0.33
N PRO A 135 8.05 6.57 -0.24
CA PRO A 135 7.49 7.67 0.54
C PRO A 135 6.21 7.18 1.19
N ILE A 136 6.03 7.50 2.48
CA ILE A 136 4.73 7.36 3.14
C ILE A 136 3.80 8.25 2.33
N LYS A 137 2.99 7.66 1.45
CA LYS A 137 1.97 8.41 0.73
C LYS A 137 0.98 8.88 1.78
N THR A 138 1.14 10.14 2.19
CA THR A 138 0.08 10.90 2.81
C THR A 138 -1.09 10.89 1.82
N PHE A 139 -2.28 10.56 2.32
CA PHE A 139 -3.48 10.53 1.50
C PHE A 139 -3.60 11.88 0.78
N PRO A 140 -3.94 11.91 -0.53
CA PRO A 140 -4.06 13.19 -1.22
C PRO A 140 -5.07 14.04 -0.45
N ALA A 141 -4.81 15.33 -0.27
CA ALA A 141 -5.64 16.21 0.57
C ALA A 141 -7.14 16.12 0.22
N LYS A 142 -7.46 15.92 -1.05
CA LYS A 142 -8.83 15.69 -1.53
C LYS A 142 -9.47 14.40 -1.00
N ALA A 143 -8.71 13.33 -0.82
CA ALA A 143 -9.25 12.09 -0.24
C ALA A 143 -9.62 12.26 1.24
N LEU A 144 -8.92 13.13 1.98
CA LEU A 144 -9.25 13.38 3.39
C LEU A 144 -10.54 14.20 3.56
N THR A 145 -10.93 14.99 2.56
CA THR A 145 -12.18 15.76 2.60
C THR A 145 -13.40 14.98 2.10
N GLU A 146 -13.20 13.85 1.43
CA GLU A 146 -14.28 12.96 0.99
C GLU A 146 -14.79 12.13 2.18
N ALA A 147 -16.12 12.00 2.31
CA ALA A 147 -16.74 11.23 3.39
C ALA A 147 -16.24 9.76 3.36
N GLY A 148 -15.66 9.31 4.46
CA GLY A 148 -15.08 7.97 4.59
C GLY A 148 -13.66 7.82 4.05
N GLY A 149 -13.03 8.91 3.58
CA GLY A 149 -11.65 8.90 3.11
C GLY A 149 -10.59 9.06 4.19
N ASP A 150 -10.97 9.49 5.40
CA ASP A 150 -10.08 9.50 6.56
C ASP A 150 -9.95 8.08 7.17
N PRO A 151 -8.77 7.44 7.10
CA PRO A 151 -8.55 6.14 7.71
C PRO A 151 -8.61 6.17 9.24
N LEU A 152 -8.35 7.31 9.88
CA LEU A 152 -8.39 7.43 11.33
C LEU A 152 -9.82 7.30 11.85
N ALA A 153 -10.82 7.81 11.12
CA ALA A 153 -12.22 7.67 11.50
C ALA A 153 -12.62 6.20 11.73
N ASN A 154 -12.17 5.28 10.88
CA ASN A 154 -12.44 3.84 11.05
C ASN A 154 -11.70 3.25 12.26
N LEU A 155 -10.48 3.71 12.53
CA LEU A 155 -9.70 3.26 13.68
C LEU A 155 -10.33 3.76 15.00
N LEU A 156 -10.75 5.03 15.03
CA LEU A 156 -11.46 5.65 16.15
C LEU A 156 -12.81 4.96 16.40
N ALA A 157 -13.59 4.70 15.34
CA ALA A 157 -14.84 3.95 15.44
C ALA A 157 -14.61 2.53 15.98
N ALA A 158 -13.54 1.84 15.58
CA ALA A 158 -13.20 0.53 16.13
C ALA A 158 -12.90 0.60 17.64
N MET A 159 -12.27 1.69 18.10
CA MET A 159 -11.99 1.94 19.52
C MET A 159 -13.23 2.25 20.37
N GLU A 160 -14.37 2.63 19.77
CA GLU A 160 -15.62 2.83 20.52
C GLU A 160 -16.19 1.54 21.11
N THR A 161 -15.80 0.39 20.56
CA THR A 161 -16.27 -0.92 21.02
C THR A 161 -15.62 -1.40 22.32
N VAL A 162 -14.68 -0.62 22.87
CA VAL A 162 -13.92 -0.94 24.07
C VAL A 162 -14.81 -0.95 25.31
N GLY A 163 -14.78 -2.06 26.06
CA GLY A 163 -15.56 -2.27 27.27
C GLY A 163 -15.10 -1.44 28.47
N ALA A 164 -15.86 -1.53 29.56
CA ALA A 164 -15.47 -0.88 30.81
C ALA A 164 -14.20 -1.52 31.40
N GLY A 165 -13.19 -0.71 31.72
CA GLY A 165 -11.92 -1.22 32.23
C GLY A 165 -10.98 -1.75 31.14
N GLU A 166 -11.40 -1.68 29.88
CA GLU A 166 -10.55 -1.99 28.73
C GLU A 166 -10.00 -0.69 28.14
N ARG A 167 -8.86 -0.82 27.45
CA ARG A 167 -8.28 0.25 26.65
C ARG A 167 -7.49 -0.33 25.50
N ILE A 168 -7.49 0.40 24.40
CA ILE A 168 -6.72 0.10 23.20
C ILE A 168 -5.76 1.25 22.97
N ILE A 169 -4.51 0.92 22.69
CA ILE A 169 -3.46 1.90 22.42
C ILE A 169 -2.76 1.50 21.13
N SER A 170 -2.65 2.44 20.20
CA SER A 170 -1.85 2.32 18.99
C SER A 170 -0.70 3.31 19.05
N GLN A 171 0.53 2.81 19.11
CA GLN A 171 1.73 3.63 19.27
C GLN A 171 2.56 3.66 17.99
N LEU A 172 2.77 4.86 17.46
CA LEU A 172 3.73 5.16 16.40
C LEU A 172 5.02 5.69 17.02
N ALA A 173 6.03 4.82 17.12
CA ALA A 173 7.36 5.18 17.59
C ALA A 173 8.19 5.78 16.44
N LEU A 174 8.83 6.91 16.72
CA LEU A 174 9.53 7.75 15.76
C LEU A 174 10.92 8.08 16.29
N VAL A 175 11.87 8.13 15.37
CA VAL A 175 13.23 8.61 15.60
C VAL A 175 13.69 9.26 14.31
N ARG A 176 14.52 10.31 14.41
CA ARG A 176 15.12 10.91 13.24
C ARG A 176 15.88 9.84 12.44
N ALA A 177 15.58 9.75 11.15
CA ALA A 177 16.34 8.90 10.26
C ALA A 177 17.77 9.46 10.10
N PRO A 178 18.82 8.61 10.13
CA PRO A 178 20.18 9.04 9.81
C PRO A 178 20.25 9.71 8.44
N ASP A 179 21.15 10.68 8.24
CA ASP A 179 21.20 11.46 7.00
C ASP A 179 21.45 10.58 5.73
N ASP A 180 22.05 9.40 5.91
CA ASP A 180 22.33 8.43 4.84
C ASP A 180 21.28 7.31 4.70
N TRP A 181 20.16 7.36 5.45
CA TRP A 181 19.19 6.27 5.53
C TRP A 181 18.63 5.83 4.16
N ILE A 182 18.49 6.78 3.23
CA ILE A 182 17.94 6.53 1.89
C ILE A 182 19.00 6.03 0.90
N ALA A 183 20.29 6.17 1.19
CA ALA A 183 21.36 5.87 0.24
C ALA A 183 21.27 4.46 -0.39
N PRO A 184 21.00 3.38 0.36
CA PRO A 184 20.88 2.03 -0.21
C PRO A 184 19.66 1.85 -1.12
N ALA A 185 18.65 2.70 -0.96
CA ALA A 185 17.37 2.57 -1.63
C ALA A 185 17.12 3.66 -2.69
N LEU A 186 17.96 4.69 -2.75
CA LEU A 186 17.86 5.77 -3.73
C LEU A 186 17.80 5.22 -5.16
N ARG A 187 18.64 4.22 -5.44
CA ARG A 187 18.63 3.51 -6.73
C ARG A 187 17.28 2.83 -7.02
N LYS A 188 16.69 2.16 -6.00
CA LYS A 188 15.39 1.48 -6.13
C LYS A 188 14.22 2.46 -6.29
N ALA A 189 14.30 3.61 -5.64
CA ALA A 189 13.32 4.69 -5.75
C ALA A 189 13.26 5.27 -7.16
N VAL A 190 14.39 5.37 -7.86
CA VAL A 190 14.47 5.85 -9.24
C VAL A 190 14.11 4.77 -10.26
N GLU A 191 14.54 3.52 -10.04
CA GLU A 191 14.34 2.44 -11.01
C GLU A 191 12.88 1.99 -11.14
N HIS A 192 12.10 1.96 -10.05
CA HIS A 192 10.76 1.36 -10.06
C HIS A 192 9.67 2.18 -10.81
N PRO A 193 9.62 3.52 -10.74
CA PRO A 193 8.69 4.30 -11.55
C PRO A 193 9.00 4.19 -13.04
N LEU A 194 10.29 4.23 -13.39
CA LEU A 194 10.75 4.17 -14.77
C LEU A 194 10.50 2.80 -15.40
N GLN A 195 10.57 1.71 -14.64
CA GLN A 195 10.34 0.39 -15.20
C GLN A 195 8.88 0.22 -15.68
N GLN A 196 7.90 0.75 -14.95
CA GLN A 196 6.50 0.70 -15.41
C GLN A 196 6.28 1.51 -16.69
N GLU A 197 6.94 2.66 -16.81
CA GLU A 197 6.89 3.46 -18.04
C GLU A 197 7.63 2.76 -19.20
N ARG A 198 8.79 2.15 -18.94
CA ARG A 198 9.54 1.35 -19.93
C ARG A 198 8.74 0.15 -20.40
N ASP A 199 8.07 -0.54 -19.50
CA ASP A 199 7.24 -1.70 -19.82
C ASP A 199 6.00 -1.27 -20.63
N ARG A 200 5.38 -0.12 -20.29
CA ARG A 200 4.29 0.48 -21.09
C ARG A 200 4.78 0.91 -22.47
N PHE A 201 5.95 1.53 -22.56
CA PHE A 201 6.53 1.98 -23.83
C PHE A 201 6.96 0.80 -24.71
N ALA A 202 7.55 -0.24 -24.11
CA ALA A 202 7.87 -1.48 -24.79
C ALA A 202 6.60 -2.20 -25.26
N ALA A 203 5.53 -2.19 -24.45
CA ALA A 203 4.23 -2.73 -24.84
C ALA A 203 3.59 -1.91 -25.99
N SER A 204 3.70 -0.58 -26.00
CA SER A 204 3.19 0.24 -27.11
C SER A 204 3.97 0.04 -28.41
N LEU A 205 5.30 -0.12 -28.34
CA LEU A 205 6.11 -0.46 -29.51
C LEU A 205 5.78 -1.87 -30.03
N LYS A 206 5.62 -2.84 -29.13
CA LYS A 206 5.32 -4.24 -29.51
C LYS A 206 3.88 -4.44 -29.99
N GLY A 207 2.96 -3.58 -29.57
CA GLY A 207 1.54 -3.61 -29.97
C GLY A 207 1.25 -2.97 -31.33
N GLY A 208 2.13 -2.08 -31.83
CA GLY A 208 1.94 -1.39 -33.11
C GLY A 208 2.19 -2.27 -34.34
N ASP A 209 3.28 -3.04 -34.35
CA ASP A 209 3.74 -3.66 -35.60
C ASP A 209 2.85 -4.81 -36.11
N GLY A 210 2.25 -5.60 -35.21
CA GLY A 210 1.49 -6.79 -35.62
C GLY A 210 0.08 -6.49 -36.17
N ALA A 211 -0.62 -5.55 -35.53
CA ALA A 211 -2.00 -5.22 -35.89
C ALA A 211 -2.07 -4.34 -37.15
N ASP A 212 -1.12 -3.42 -37.33
CA ASP A 212 -1.09 -2.53 -38.49
C ASP A 212 -0.64 -3.27 -39.76
N LEU A 213 0.30 -4.22 -39.67
CA LEU A 213 0.64 -5.09 -40.81
C LEU A 213 -0.56 -5.92 -41.27
N ALA A 214 -1.26 -6.59 -40.34
CA ALA A 214 -2.44 -7.38 -40.68
C ALA A 214 -3.57 -6.52 -41.28
N ARG A 215 -3.74 -5.27 -40.81
CA ARG A 215 -4.70 -4.32 -41.37
C ARG A 215 -4.29 -3.85 -42.77
N GLY A 216 -3.01 -3.56 -42.98
CA GLY A 216 -2.44 -3.20 -44.28
C GLY A 216 -2.63 -4.30 -45.31
N TRP A 217 -2.34 -5.56 -44.95
CA TRP A 217 -2.54 -6.72 -45.83
C TRP A 217 -4.00 -6.93 -46.22
N ARG A 218 -4.96 -6.74 -45.29
CA ARG A 218 -6.40 -6.83 -45.61
C ARG A 218 -6.83 -5.77 -46.62
N ILE A 219 -6.36 -4.54 -46.49
CA ILE A 219 -6.67 -3.46 -47.42
C ILE A 219 -6.05 -3.75 -48.80
N PHE A 220 -4.78 -4.16 -48.81
CA PHE A 220 -4.07 -4.52 -50.03
C PHE A 220 -4.80 -5.65 -50.80
N PHE A 221 -5.06 -6.79 -50.14
CA PHE A 221 -5.75 -7.91 -50.78
C PHE A 221 -7.19 -7.57 -51.17
N GLY A 222 -7.90 -6.76 -50.39
CA GLY A 222 -9.24 -6.28 -50.74
C GLY A 222 -9.24 -5.47 -52.04
N PHE A 223 -8.32 -4.50 -52.16
CA PHE A 223 -8.20 -3.66 -53.34
C PHE A 223 -7.83 -4.48 -54.59
N PHE A 224 -6.81 -5.32 -54.49
CA PHE A 224 -6.38 -6.16 -55.61
C PHE A 224 -7.41 -7.22 -55.98
N GLY A 225 -8.17 -7.75 -55.01
CA GLY A 225 -9.27 -8.67 -55.26
C GLY A 225 -10.39 -8.04 -56.09
N VAL A 226 -10.79 -6.80 -55.78
CA VAL A 226 -11.79 -6.06 -56.57
C VAL A 226 -11.28 -5.80 -57.99
N LEU A 227 -10.02 -5.40 -58.13
CA LEU A 227 -9.42 -5.13 -59.44
C LEU A 227 -9.37 -6.40 -60.32
N ALA A 228 -8.96 -7.53 -59.72
CA ALA A 228 -8.95 -8.83 -60.39
C ALA A 228 -10.36 -9.28 -60.82
N ALA A 229 -11.38 -9.05 -59.97
CA ALA A 229 -12.77 -9.37 -60.30
C ALA A 229 -13.29 -8.55 -61.49
N LEU A 230 -12.97 -7.24 -61.54
CA LEU A 230 -13.36 -6.37 -62.67
C LEU A 230 -12.68 -6.78 -63.98
N TRP A 231 -11.39 -7.13 -63.94
CA TRP A 231 -10.66 -7.63 -65.11
C TRP A 231 -11.18 -8.99 -65.58
N GLY A 232 -11.43 -9.92 -64.65
CA GLY A 232 -12.01 -11.22 -64.95
C GLY A 232 -13.40 -11.11 -65.58
N TYR A 233 -14.25 -10.21 -65.07
CA TYR A 233 -15.56 -9.94 -65.65
C TYR A 233 -15.48 -9.42 -67.09
N ARG A 234 -14.49 -8.56 -67.37
CA ARG A 234 -14.24 -8.07 -68.74
C ARG A 234 -13.83 -9.21 -69.68
N TRP A 235 -12.88 -10.06 -69.30
CA TRP A 235 -12.46 -11.21 -70.11
C TRP A 235 -13.59 -12.21 -70.33
N TYR A 236 -14.43 -12.43 -69.33
CA TYR A 236 -15.63 -13.25 -69.46
C TYR A 236 -16.58 -12.70 -70.54
N ARG A 237 -16.81 -11.38 -70.57
CA ARG A 237 -17.63 -10.73 -71.60
C ARG A 237 -17.01 -10.79 -72.99
N GLU A 238 -15.68 -10.76 -73.10
CA GLU A 238 -14.94 -10.83 -74.37
C GLU A 238 -14.73 -12.28 -74.87
N GLY A 239 -15.17 -13.30 -74.13
CA GLY A 239 -14.99 -14.72 -74.48
C GLY A 239 -13.55 -15.23 -74.36
N ALA A 240 -12.69 -14.50 -73.64
CA ALA A 240 -11.29 -14.84 -73.46
C ALA A 240 -11.11 -15.87 -72.32
N PHE A 241 -11.38 -17.15 -72.59
CA PHE A 241 -11.35 -18.21 -71.57
C PHE A 241 -9.94 -18.56 -71.05
N LEU A 242 -8.91 -18.39 -71.87
CA LEU A 242 -7.52 -18.74 -71.53
C LEU A 242 -6.94 -17.88 -70.38
N PRO A 243 -7.02 -16.53 -70.39
CA PRO A 243 -6.57 -15.72 -69.25
C PRO A 243 -7.41 -15.96 -67.98
N LEU A 244 -8.68 -16.33 -68.13
CA LEU A 244 -9.55 -16.64 -67.00
C LEU A 244 -9.13 -17.92 -66.28
N ALA A 245 -8.79 -18.97 -67.03
CA ALA A 245 -8.24 -20.21 -66.46
C ALA A 245 -6.91 -19.96 -65.72
N LEU A 246 -6.02 -19.13 -66.29
CA LEU A 246 -4.74 -18.79 -65.67
C LEU A 246 -4.93 -18.02 -64.35
N LEU A 247 -5.88 -17.07 -64.30
CA LEU A 247 -6.20 -16.32 -63.07
C LEU A 247 -6.68 -17.26 -61.95
N VAL A 248 -7.53 -18.24 -62.28
CA VAL A 248 -8.03 -19.24 -61.31
C VAL A 248 -6.89 -20.11 -60.77
N VAL A 249 -5.97 -20.55 -61.62
CA VAL A 249 -4.82 -21.37 -61.20
C VAL A 249 -3.89 -20.58 -60.25
N VAL A 250 -3.60 -19.31 -60.58
CA VAL A 250 -2.77 -18.45 -59.73
C VAL A 250 -3.44 -18.21 -58.36
N ALA A 251 -4.75 -17.98 -58.34
CA ALA A 251 -5.50 -17.82 -57.09
C ALA A 251 -5.45 -19.09 -56.23
N ALA A 252 -5.59 -20.28 -56.83
CA ALA A 252 -5.52 -21.56 -56.13
C ALA A 252 -4.13 -21.79 -55.51
N LEU A 253 -3.06 -21.51 -56.25
CA LEU A 253 -1.69 -21.65 -55.74
C LEU A 253 -1.38 -20.69 -54.58
N ALA A 254 -1.90 -19.45 -54.63
CA ALA A 254 -1.73 -18.49 -53.54
C ALA A 254 -2.40 -18.94 -52.23
N ILE A 255 -3.59 -19.56 -52.32
CA ILE A 255 -4.30 -20.09 -51.14
C ILE A 255 -3.51 -21.25 -50.50
N ILE A 256 -2.95 -22.14 -51.31
CA ILE A 256 -2.19 -23.30 -50.82
C ILE A 256 -0.85 -22.88 -50.21
N GLY A 257 -0.17 -21.89 -50.81
CA GLY A 257 1.14 -21.40 -50.33
C GLY A 257 1.09 -20.61 -49.02
N GLY A 258 -0.04 -19.98 -48.66
CA GLY A 258 -0.15 -19.13 -47.47
C GLY A 258 -0.28 -19.85 -46.12
N SER A 259 -0.44 -21.18 -46.11
CA SER A 259 -0.79 -21.94 -44.90
C SER A 259 0.40 -22.38 -44.01
N SER A 260 1.64 -22.18 -44.42
CA SER A 260 2.79 -22.91 -43.84
C SER A 260 3.65 -22.14 -42.80
N GLY A 261 3.30 -20.92 -42.42
CA GLY A 261 4.17 -20.08 -41.58
C GLY A 261 3.66 -19.79 -40.17
N GLY A 262 3.98 -20.64 -39.18
CA GLY A 262 3.73 -20.30 -37.77
C GLY A 262 4.21 -21.34 -36.77
N SER A 263 5.51 -21.34 -36.43
CA SER A 263 5.99 -22.06 -35.25
C SER A 263 7.17 -21.38 -34.54
N SER A 264 6.97 -21.21 -33.23
CA SER A 264 7.94 -21.17 -32.14
C SER A 264 8.56 -19.84 -31.71
N ARG A 265 8.24 -19.45 -30.48
CA ARG A 265 9.02 -18.53 -29.64
C ARG A 265 9.01 -19.08 -28.21
N GLY A 266 10.14 -19.64 -27.78
CA GLY A 266 10.41 -20.01 -26.38
C GLY A 266 11.15 -18.88 -25.67
N ASP A 267 10.81 -18.65 -24.40
CA ASP A 267 11.40 -17.59 -23.57
C ASP A 267 11.76 -18.17 -22.18
N PRO A 268 13.04 -18.15 -21.74
CA PRO A 268 13.42 -18.61 -20.41
C PRO A 268 13.60 -17.43 -19.46
N ARG A 269 12.77 -17.34 -18.42
CA ARG A 269 12.97 -16.43 -17.28
C ARG A 269 13.83 -17.10 -16.20
N SER A 270 14.94 -16.46 -15.84
CA SER A 270 15.67 -16.74 -14.60
C SER A 270 15.47 -15.58 -13.61
N THR A 271 15.11 -15.95 -12.37
CA THR A 271 14.82 -15.04 -11.26
C THR A 271 15.97 -15.13 -10.27
N ILE A 272 16.70 -14.04 -10.06
CA ILE A 272 17.67 -13.91 -8.96
C ILE A 272 17.10 -12.91 -7.97
N CYS A 273 16.79 -13.39 -6.77
CA CYS A 273 16.29 -12.61 -5.64
C CYS A 273 17.41 -12.51 -4.61
N SER A 274 17.94 -11.29 -4.37
CA SER A 274 18.89 -11.01 -3.29
C SER A 274 18.23 -10.21 -2.17
N SER A 275 18.58 -10.57 -0.93
CA SER A 275 17.95 -10.14 0.31
C SER A 275 18.78 -9.15 1.12
N SER A 276 18.06 -8.39 1.98
CA SER A 276 18.52 -7.83 3.27
C SER A 276 19.34 -6.53 3.22
N ARG A 277 19.16 -5.52 4.11
CA ARG A 277 18.57 -5.42 5.46
C ARG A 277 17.57 -4.24 5.53
N ARG A 278 16.56 -4.32 6.42
CA ARG A 278 15.55 -3.27 6.65
C ARG A 278 15.87 -2.50 7.94
N SER A 279 15.78 -1.18 7.89
CA SER A 279 15.58 -0.32 9.06
C SER A 279 14.10 -0.40 9.44
N SER A 280 13.79 -0.70 10.71
CA SER A 280 12.41 -0.90 11.17
C SER A 280 11.86 0.37 11.82
N CYS A 281 10.74 0.88 11.30
CA CYS A 281 9.75 1.57 12.11
C CYS A 281 8.85 0.47 12.72
N ALA A 282 8.72 0.45 14.04
CA ALA A 282 7.82 -0.48 14.73
C ALA A 282 6.56 0.29 15.15
N LEU A 283 5.40 -0.18 14.70
CA LEU A 283 4.10 0.29 15.17
C LEU A 283 3.60 -0.77 16.16
N HIS A 284 3.45 -0.40 17.43
CA HIS A 284 3.01 -1.32 18.48
C HIS A 284 1.53 -1.10 18.79
N PHE A 285 0.79 -2.19 18.91
CA PHE A 285 -0.61 -2.22 19.34
C PHE A 285 -0.68 -2.88 20.70
N ILE A 286 -1.28 -2.22 21.68
CA ILE A 286 -1.44 -2.75 23.02
C ILE A 286 -2.93 -2.70 23.37
N CYS A 287 -3.55 -3.86 23.51
CA CYS A 287 -4.91 -3.99 24.02
C CYS A 287 -4.84 -4.53 25.43
N THR A 288 -5.46 -3.87 26.39
CA THR A 288 -5.52 -4.38 27.76
C THR A 288 -6.94 -4.75 28.15
N CYS A 289 -7.11 -5.95 28.73
CA CYS A 289 -8.38 -6.39 29.29
C CYS A 289 -8.31 -6.27 30.83
N GLY A 290 -9.21 -5.48 31.40
CA GLY A 290 -9.41 -5.41 32.85
C GLY A 290 -10.29 -6.56 33.31
N SER A 291 -9.87 -7.29 34.35
CA SER A 291 -10.78 -8.23 35.01
C SER A 291 -11.78 -7.42 35.84
N SER A 292 -13.07 -7.47 35.47
CA SER A 292 -14.14 -6.95 36.33
C SER A 292 -14.24 -7.87 37.56
N SER A 293 -13.83 -7.36 38.72
CA SER A 293 -14.08 -7.98 40.02
C SER A 293 -15.32 -7.39 40.67
#